data_AF-A0A371YJM7-F1
#
_entry.id   AF-A0A371YJM7-F1
#
_cell.length_a   1.000
_cell.length_b   1.000
_cell.length_c   1.000
_cell.angle_alpha   90.00
_cell.angle_beta   90.00
_cell.angle_gamma   90.00
#
_symmetry.space_group_name_H-M   'P 1'
#
loop_
_entity.id
_entity.type
_entity.pdbx_description
1 polymer ?
#
loop_
_entity_poly.entity_id
_entity_poly.type
_entity_poly.pdbx_seq_one_letter_code
_entity_poly.pdbx_strand_id
1 'polypeptide(L)'
;MGLNQKNLLKAWQHYIEITGCEKSKIPVKNIDHCQIINFKEADFNENISSKGVFIELYPDQIAHLTEKYVVFDQETDENKLSEELLFAFPLLNIHHKNESFYLPIFTIDLPSNFLLENDFTGFDLSSNVSNMVKVNLAVLLNYFDVEIDDLDESRNILELMSLVCDRPFADFKTLYFGFLEWANERLASKNNNFKSIYFAPHTHGLIYGTKNDDAGTTRDLQDFKHILGEIESDPQIIAKKYPLLNEYLTKNGDSTSIVEQDHITLNTTYGLFETKYSLGRGQYQAIQVANIHPANPLIAVQGAPGTGKTTLFKSLIAQQVSARALAIIEGADRNMNMLVCSTAVKAVDNVIADLKSDPFTQNLDWLWFHGGSNAKIGIEIEERLKRHINRLSLTDYDDAEYSRLKQAILQTQNRIDQLSLNYLSAIDELSKRKADISFLTIDHTLDDFFLKNTLQQHFQESSKQLDLQYQSNVYSHVVLNLGLELAQQNGKKVD
;
A
#
# COMPACT_ATOMS: atom_id res chain seq x y z
N MET A 1 11.30 18.95 -15.02
CA MET A 1 12.47 18.07 -14.85
C MET A 1 11.94 16.69 -14.57
N GLY A 2 12.20 15.70 -15.44
CA GLY A 2 11.78 14.32 -15.17
C GLY A 2 12.50 13.81 -13.92
N LEU A 3 11.76 13.29 -12.94
CA LEU A 3 12.36 12.62 -11.80
C LEU A 3 13.24 11.47 -12.29
N ASN A 4 14.50 11.42 -11.82
CA ASN A 4 15.39 10.30 -12.11
C ASN A 4 14.80 9.05 -11.44
N GLN A 5 14.31 8.10 -12.26
CA GLN A 5 13.68 6.86 -11.81
C GLN A 5 14.54 6.10 -10.79
N LYS A 6 15.87 6.06 -11.00
CA LYS A 6 16.82 5.43 -10.09
C LYS A 6 16.79 6.10 -8.70
N ASN A 7 16.78 7.42 -8.66
CA ASN A 7 16.76 8.16 -7.39
C ASN A 7 15.42 8.00 -6.66
N LEU A 8 14.31 7.92 -7.40
CA LEU A 8 12.99 7.67 -6.80
C LEU A 8 12.94 6.26 -6.18
N LEU A 9 13.37 5.23 -6.92
CA LEU A 9 13.41 3.87 -6.39
C LEU A 9 14.39 3.73 -5.21
N LYS A 10 15.53 4.43 -5.22
CA LYS A 10 16.43 4.51 -4.05
C LYS A 10 15.78 5.19 -2.85
N ALA A 11 15.01 6.24 -3.05
CA ALA A 11 14.27 6.88 -1.96
C ALA A 11 13.20 5.93 -1.37
N TRP A 12 12.54 5.12 -2.20
CA TRP A 12 11.61 4.09 -1.74
C TRP A 12 12.32 2.97 -0.97
N GLN A 13 13.48 2.52 -1.45
CA GLN A 13 14.35 1.58 -0.73
C GLN A 13 14.69 2.13 0.67
N HIS A 14 15.16 3.38 0.76
CA HIS A 14 15.45 4.00 2.05
C HIS A 14 14.23 4.13 2.95
N TYR A 15 13.05 4.43 2.40
CA TYR A 15 11.82 4.46 3.16
C TYR A 15 11.47 3.09 3.76
N ILE A 16 11.64 2.01 2.99
CA ILE A 16 11.44 0.62 3.45
C ILE A 16 12.45 0.29 4.55
N GLU A 17 13.73 0.64 4.37
CA GLU A 17 14.79 0.46 5.36
C GLU A 17 14.47 1.18 6.68
N ILE A 18 14.06 2.45 6.62
CA ILE A 18 13.65 3.23 7.79
C ILE A 18 12.42 2.61 8.47
N THR A 19 11.44 2.17 7.68
CA THR A 19 10.22 1.53 8.21
C THR A 19 10.52 0.22 8.93
N GLY A 20 11.45 -0.58 8.40
CA GLY A 20 11.96 -1.78 9.06
C GLY A 20 12.63 -1.42 10.40
N CYS A 21 13.50 -0.41 10.40
CA CYS A 21 14.14 0.14 11.60
C CYS A 21 13.13 0.53 12.69
N GLU A 22 12.04 1.21 12.31
CA GLU A 22 10.97 1.61 13.23
C GLU A 22 10.23 0.41 13.81
N LYS A 23 9.94 -0.62 13.00
CA LYS A 23 9.26 -1.84 13.45
C LYS A 23 10.13 -2.69 14.39
N SER A 24 11.45 -2.65 14.23
CA SER A 24 12.40 -3.35 15.12
C SER A 24 12.55 -2.72 16.51
N LYS A 25 11.93 -1.56 16.79
CA LYS A 25 12.01 -0.90 18.10
C LYS A 25 11.27 -1.68 19.17
N ILE A 26 11.96 -1.94 20.28
CA ILE A 26 11.43 -2.63 21.46
C ILE A 26 11.15 -1.57 22.55
N PRO A 27 9.89 -1.32 22.92
CA PRO A 27 9.57 -0.32 23.94
C PRO A 27 10.10 -0.74 25.31
N VAL A 28 10.95 0.10 25.93
CA VAL A 28 11.60 -0.21 27.22
C VAL A 28 10.57 -0.42 28.33
N LYS A 29 9.45 0.31 28.29
CA LYS A 29 8.34 0.21 29.27
C LYS A 29 7.70 -1.18 29.39
N ASN A 30 7.90 -2.05 28.41
CA ASN A 30 7.32 -3.40 28.38
C ASN A 30 8.35 -4.49 28.76
N ILE A 31 9.57 -4.11 29.11
CA ILE A 31 10.66 -5.02 29.40
C ILE A 31 10.84 -5.15 30.92
N ASP A 32 10.84 -6.40 31.37
CA ASP A 32 11.17 -6.73 32.76
C ASP A 32 12.69 -6.86 32.94
N HIS A 33 13.20 -6.55 34.14
CA HIS A 33 14.62 -6.70 34.48
C HIS A 33 15.16 -8.12 34.27
N CYS A 34 14.31 -9.15 34.44
CA CYS A 34 14.71 -10.55 34.23
C CYS A 34 14.94 -10.91 32.75
N GLN A 35 14.47 -10.07 31.81
CA GLN A 35 14.72 -10.24 30.38
C GLN A 35 16.05 -9.64 29.93
N ILE A 36 16.62 -8.75 30.74
CA ILE A 36 17.87 -8.06 30.44
C ILE A 36 19.04 -8.95 30.82
N ILE A 37 19.92 -9.19 29.86
CA ILE A 37 21.15 -9.93 30.08
C ILE A 37 22.28 -8.94 30.28
N ASN A 38 22.97 -9.11 31.41
CA ASN A 38 24.13 -8.34 31.79
C ASN A 38 25.33 -9.26 31.93
N PHE A 39 26.31 -9.04 31.06
CA PHE A 39 27.57 -9.76 31.10
C PHE A 39 28.72 -8.76 31.14
N LYS A 40 29.81 -9.16 31.79
CA LYS A 40 31.11 -8.50 31.81
C LYS A 40 32.04 -9.22 30.84
N GLU A 41 33.16 -8.58 30.53
CA GLU A 41 34.20 -9.18 29.70
C GLU A 41 34.68 -10.55 30.23
N ALA A 42 34.70 -10.74 31.56
CA ALA A 42 35.09 -12.00 32.20
C ALA A 42 34.05 -13.13 32.01
N ASP A 43 32.83 -12.79 31.62
CA ASP A 43 31.74 -13.76 31.43
C ASP A 43 31.76 -14.35 30.01
N PHE A 44 32.62 -13.84 29.12
CA PHE A 44 32.82 -14.39 27.77
C PHE A 44 33.70 -15.64 27.84
N ASN A 45 33.10 -16.76 28.21
CA ASN A 45 33.74 -18.06 28.16
C ASN A 45 33.65 -18.61 26.73
N GLU A 46 34.77 -18.56 26.00
CA GLU A 46 34.81 -19.07 24.63
C GLU A 46 34.56 -20.57 24.59
N ASN A 47 33.54 -20.95 23.83
CA ASN A 47 33.26 -22.34 23.52
C ASN A 47 34.06 -22.73 22.27
N ILE A 48 35.14 -23.49 22.46
CA ILE A 48 36.06 -23.93 21.38
C ILE A 48 35.31 -24.66 20.26
N SER A 49 34.23 -25.39 20.59
CA SER A 49 33.49 -26.19 19.61
C SER A 49 32.64 -25.34 18.66
N SER A 50 32.04 -24.26 19.16
CA SER A 50 31.21 -23.33 18.38
C SER A 50 31.96 -22.07 17.93
N LYS A 51 33.22 -21.92 18.38
CA LYS A 51 34.00 -20.66 18.47
C LYS A 51 33.15 -19.48 18.96
N GLY A 52 32.19 -19.80 19.81
CA GLY A 52 31.18 -18.88 20.30
C GLY A 52 31.39 -18.52 21.76
N VAL A 53 30.36 -17.96 22.40
CA VAL A 53 30.34 -17.68 23.83
C VAL A 53 29.10 -18.28 24.46
N PHE A 54 29.29 -19.00 25.57
CA PHE A 54 28.18 -19.45 26.39
C PHE A 54 27.70 -18.32 27.30
N ILE A 55 26.42 -17.95 27.19
CA ILE A 55 25.77 -17.01 28.09
C ILE A 55 25.03 -17.79 29.16
N GLU A 56 25.52 -17.69 30.39
CA GLU A 56 24.84 -18.21 31.58
C GLU A 56 23.71 -17.27 32.03
N LEU A 57 22.57 -17.85 32.40
CA LEU A 57 21.41 -17.14 32.93
C LEU A 57 21.28 -17.41 34.42
N TYR A 58 20.97 -16.36 35.20
CA TYR A 58 20.76 -16.53 36.63
C TYR A 58 19.47 -17.31 36.91
N PRO A 59 19.41 -18.11 38.00
CA PRO A 59 18.22 -18.88 38.35
C PRO A 59 16.93 -18.06 38.41
N ASP A 60 16.99 -16.82 38.92
CA ASP A 60 15.84 -15.93 38.99
C ASP A 60 15.36 -15.47 37.61
N GLN A 61 16.29 -15.28 36.65
CA GLN A 61 15.94 -14.96 35.26
C GLN A 61 15.26 -16.15 34.60
N ILE A 62 15.81 -17.36 34.79
CA ILE A 62 15.23 -18.60 34.24
C ILE A 62 13.82 -18.78 34.79
N ALA A 63 13.62 -18.68 36.11
CA ALA A 63 12.31 -18.81 36.72
C ALA A 63 11.28 -17.83 36.14
N HIS A 64 11.66 -16.56 35.99
CA HIS A 64 10.76 -15.53 35.45
C HIS A 64 10.48 -15.72 33.95
N LEU A 65 11.49 -16.08 33.15
CA LEU A 65 11.31 -16.35 31.72
C LEU A 65 10.43 -17.59 31.51
N THR A 66 10.60 -18.63 32.33
CA THR A 66 9.74 -19.82 32.32
C THR A 66 8.30 -19.46 32.68
N GLU A 67 8.05 -18.67 33.73
CA GLU A 67 6.71 -18.20 34.09
C GLU A 67 6.04 -17.41 32.96
N LYS A 68 6.82 -16.60 32.24
CA LYS A 68 6.31 -15.72 31.18
C LYS A 68 6.07 -16.44 29.86
N TYR A 69 6.94 -17.36 29.48
CA TYR A 69 7.01 -17.91 28.12
C TYR A 69 6.75 -19.40 28.01
N VAL A 70 6.67 -20.16 29.11
CA VAL A 70 6.40 -21.59 29.06
C VAL A 70 4.94 -21.86 29.43
N VAL A 71 4.25 -22.61 28.57
CA VAL A 71 2.86 -23.03 28.77
C VAL A 71 2.74 -24.54 28.63
N PHE A 72 1.85 -25.13 29.41
CA PHE A 72 1.55 -26.55 29.32
C PHE A 72 0.57 -26.81 28.18
N ASP A 73 0.96 -27.68 27.24
CA ASP A 73 0.11 -28.11 26.13
C ASP A 73 -0.71 -29.34 26.54
N GLN A 74 -2.04 -29.17 26.61
CA GLN A 74 -2.97 -30.25 26.97
C GLN A 74 -3.11 -31.32 25.88
N GLU A 75 -2.79 -31.01 24.62
CA GLU A 75 -2.89 -31.97 23.52
C GLU A 75 -1.67 -32.89 23.46
N THR A 76 -0.48 -32.38 23.78
CA THR A 76 0.78 -33.13 23.74
C THR A 76 1.25 -33.62 25.11
N ASP A 77 0.62 -33.19 26.21
CA ASP A 77 1.01 -33.49 27.60
C ASP A 77 2.44 -33.03 27.94
N GLU A 78 2.91 -31.97 27.27
CA GLU A 78 4.29 -31.46 27.38
C GLU A 78 4.31 -29.93 27.54
N ASN A 79 5.35 -29.41 28.20
CA ASN A 79 5.61 -27.97 28.24
C ASN A 79 6.14 -27.49 26.89
N LYS A 80 5.64 -26.36 26.41
CA LYS A 80 6.13 -25.70 25.20
C LYS A 80 6.26 -24.20 25.41
N LEU A 81 7.05 -23.55 24.55
CA LEU A 81 7.09 -22.11 24.49
C LEU A 81 5.77 -21.54 23.94
N SER A 82 5.26 -20.48 24.55
CA SER A 82 4.05 -19.77 24.12
C SER A 82 4.26 -18.97 22.84
N GLU A 83 5.50 -18.54 22.59
CA GLU A 83 5.95 -17.84 21.40
C GLU A 83 7.43 -18.14 21.13
N GLU A 84 7.88 -17.89 19.90
CA GLU A 84 9.31 -17.99 19.55
C GLU A 84 10.10 -16.86 20.23
N LEU A 85 11.27 -17.19 20.77
CA LEU A 85 12.09 -16.26 21.52
C LEU A 85 13.34 -15.85 20.74
N LEU A 86 13.72 -14.60 20.91
CA LEU A 86 14.90 -14.00 20.30
C LEU A 86 15.84 -13.47 21.39
N PHE A 87 17.13 -13.56 21.13
CA PHE A 87 18.15 -12.83 21.87
C PHE A 87 18.72 -11.68 21.04
N ALA A 88 18.56 -10.46 21.54
CA ALA A 88 19.00 -9.22 20.90
C ALA A 88 20.23 -8.63 21.58
N PHE A 89 21.26 -8.24 20.80
CA PHE A 89 22.51 -7.65 21.31
C PHE A 89 23.33 -7.00 20.18
N PRO A 90 24.27 -6.11 20.50
CA PRO A 90 24.09 -5.08 21.51
C PRO A 90 22.88 -4.19 21.16
N LEU A 91 22.41 -3.42 22.15
CA LEU A 91 21.19 -2.63 22.03
C LEU A 91 21.52 -1.13 22.02
N LEU A 92 21.00 -0.41 21.03
CA LEU A 92 20.94 1.06 21.08
C LEU A 92 19.72 1.48 21.87
N ASN A 93 19.89 2.38 22.83
CA ASN A 93 18.81 3.09 23.48
C ASN A 93 18.51 4.37 22.72
N ILE A 94 17.26 4.52 22.27
CA ILE A 94 16.77 5.69 21.54
C ILE A 94 15.70 6.37 22.37
N HIS A 95 15.93 7.64 22.71
CA HIS A 95 14.91 8.49 23.30
C HIS A 95 14.20 9.29 22.22
N HIS A 96 12.89 9.08 22.11
CA HIS A 96 12.04 9.87 21.23
C HIS A 96 10.86 10.41 22.02
N LYS A 97 10.82 11.74 22.16
CA LYS A 97 9.86 12.46 23.03
C LYS A 97 9.96 12.00 24.49
N ASN A 98 8.95 11.29 24.99
CA ASN A 98 8.85 10.78 26.37
C ASN A 98 8.95 9.24 26.44
N GLU A 99 9.33 8.58 25.35
CA GLU A 99 9.45 7.13 25.30
C GLU A 99 10.88 6.71 24.93
N SER A 100 11.35 5.66 25.59
CA SER A 100 12.63 5.03 25.32
C SER A 100 12.41 3.69 24.64
N PHE A 101 13.24 3.41 23.64
CA PHE A 101 13.20 2.18 22.86
C PHE A 101 14.57 1.55 22.79
N TYR A 102 14.63 0.23 22.91
CA TYR A 102 15.80 -0.54 22.51
C TYR A 102 15.71 -0.86 21.02
N LEU A 103 16.82 -0.68 20.31
CA LEU A 103 16.96 -1.05 18.91
C LEU A 103 18.10 -2.06 18.80
N PRO A 104 17.80 -3.34 18.48
CA PRO A 104 18.82 -4.36 18.39
C PRO A 104 19.67 -4.21 17.13
N ILE A 105 20.97 -4.38 17.27
CA ILE A 105 21.91 -4.44 16.14
C ILE A 105 21.99 -5.86 15.60
N PHE A 106 22.08 -6.85 16.49
CA PHE A 106 22.03 -8.26 16.15
C PHE A 106 20.89 -8.96 16.88
N THR A 107 20.34 -9.99 16.25
CA THR A 107 19.36 -10.90 16.85
C THR A 107 19.70 -12.35 16.55
N ILE A 108 19.36 -13.24 17.46
CA ILE A 108 19.51 -14.69 17.30
C ILE A 108 18.20 -15.35 17.68
N ASP A 109 17.79 -16.31 16.86
CA ASP A 109 16.66 -17.18 17.17
C ASP A 109 17.07 -18.17 18.27
N LEU A 110 16.38 -18.15 19.40
CA LEU A 110 16.61 -19.11 20.47
C LEU A 110 15.93 -20.43 20.10
N PRO A 111 16.52 -21.58 20.47
CA PRO A 111 16.03 -22.88 20.03
C PRO A 111 14.67 -23.19 20.64
N SER A 112 13.86 -24.04 19.98
CA SER A 112 12.49 -24.35 20.41
C SER A 112 12.38 -25.04 21.77
N ASN A 113 13.47 -25.65 22.24
CA ASN A 113 13.62 -26.26 23.57
C ASN A 113 14.18 -25.29 24.64
N PHE A 114 14.38 -24.01 24.32
CA PHE A 114 14.86 -23.01 25.27
C PHE A 114 13.96 -22.99 26.53
N LEU A 115 14.55 -23.04 27.74
CA LEU A 115 13.87 -23.16 29.04
C LEU A 115 13.11 -24.48 29.32
N LEU A 116 13.05 -25.42 28.37
CA LEU A 116 12.30 -26.68 28.54
C LEU A 116 13.17 -27.82 29.08
N GLU A 117 14.49 -27.67 29.10
CA GLU A 117 15.42 -28.67 29.62
C GLU A 117 15.55 -28.59 31.15
N ASN A 118 15.55 -29.74 31.83
CA ASN A 118 15.57 -29.82 33.29
C ASN A 118 16.81 -29.17 33.96
N ASP A 119 17.94 -29.15 33.25
CA ASP A 119 19.22 -28.57 33.71
C ASP A 119 19.62 -27.34 32.87
N PHE A 120 18.63 -26.62 32.35
CA PHE A 120 18.87 -25.42 31.55
C PHE A 120 19.59 -24.35 32.38
N THR A 121 20.73 -23.87 31.89
CA THR A 121 21.58 -22.87 32.56
C THR A 121 21.92 -21.66 31.69
N GLY A 122 21.63 -21.73 30.38
CA GLY A 122 22.10 -20.72 29.44
C GLY A 122 22.03 -21.19 27.99
N PHE A 123 22.66 -20.42 27.10
CA PHE A 123 22.67 -20.71 25.66
C PHE A 123 23.99 -20.29 25.00
N ASP A 124 24.35 -20.95 23.91
CA ASP A 124 25.56 -20.66 23.13
C ASP A 124 25.30 -19.64 22.02
N LEU A 125 26.18 -18.65 21.91
CA LEU A 125 26.29 -17.71 20.79
C LEU A 125 27.38 -18.16 19.82
N SER A 126 27.06 -18.88 18.74
CA SER A 126 28.08 -19.23 17.75
C SER A 126 28.36 -18.08 16.77
N SER A 127 29.64 -17.76 16.56
CA SER A 127 30.06 -16.73 15.61
C SER A 127 30.43 -17.28 14.23
N ASN A 128 30.58 -18.60 14.08
CA ASN A 128 31.04 -19.23 12.84
C ASN A 128 29.93 -19.83 11.99
N VAL A 129 28.73 -19.97 12.54
CA VAL A 129 27.59 -20.50 11.80
C VAL A 129 26.97 -19.36 11.00
N SER A 130 27.03 -19.46 9.68
CA SER A 130 26.33 -18.55 8.76
C SER A 130 24.84 -18.51 9.10
N ASN A 131 24.24 -17.32 9.05
CA ASN A 131 22.81 -17.08 9.31
C ASN A 131 22.32 -17.34 10.74
N MET A 132 23.19 -17.71 11.70
CA MET A 132 22.77 -17.85 13.10
C MET A 132 22.53 -16.49 13.76
N VAL A 133 23.35 -15.49 13.43
CA VAL A 133 23.20 -14.12 13.90
C VAL A 133 22.62 -13.26 12.79
N LYS A 134 21.37 -12.81 12.96
CA LYS A 134 20.71 -11.87 12.07
C LYS A 134 21.19 -10.46 12.37
N VAL A 135 21.57 -9.71 11.33
CA VAL A 135 22.03 -8.33 11.46
C VAL A 135 20.92 -7.36 11.08
N ASN A 136 20.66 -6.37 11.93
CA ASN A 136 19.75 -5.30 11.61
C ASN A 136 20.43 -4.28 10.68
N LEU A 137 20.41 -4.58 9.37
CA LEU A 137 21.05 -3.75 8.35
C LEU A 137 20.54 -2.30 8.37
N ALA A 138 19.25 -2.11 8.67
CA ALA A 138 18.68 -0.78 8.76
C ALA A 138 19.36 0.06 9.85
N VAL A 139 19.84 -0.56 10.94
CA VAL A 139 20.59 0.13 11.98
C VAL A 139 22.00 0.50 11.51
N LEU A 140 22.68 -0.42 10.83
CA LEU A 140 24.00 -0.18 10.22
C LEU A 140 23.98 0.97 9.22
N LEU A 141 22.98 0.99 8.35
CA LEU A 141 22.82 2.02 7.33
C LEU A 141 22.48 3.38 7.94
N ASN A 142 21.43 3.44 8.78
CA ASN A 142 20.89 4.73 9.23
C ASN A 142 21.69 5.38 10.36
N TYR A 143 22.31 4.59 11.24
CA TYR A 143 23.03 5.12 12.41
C TYR A 143 24.53 5.09 12.26
N PHE A 144 25.10 4.14 11.51
CA PHE A 144 26.55 3.98 11.39
C PHE A 144 27.13 4.36 10.00
N ASP A 145 26.29 4.69 9.00
CA ASP A 145 26.68 5.01 7.62
C ASP A 145 27.54 3.90 6.97
N VAL A 146 27.16 2.64 7.18
CA VAL A 146 27.79 1.51 6.51
C VAL A 146 27.34 1.48 5.04
N GLU A 147 28.24 1.24 4.10
CA GLU A 147 27.87 1.11 2.69
C GLU A 147 27.26 -0.27 2.41
N ILE A 148 26.25 -0.33 1.53
CA ILE A 148 25.50 -1.57 1.25
C ILE A 148 26.38 -2.62 0.57
N ASP A 149 27.38 -2.19 -0.20
CA ASP A 149 28.28 -3.08 -0.94
C ASP A 149 29.14 -3.94 0.02
N ASP A 150 29.22 -3.55 1.29
CA ASP A 150 29.89 -4.28 2.37
C ASP A 150 28.97 -5.28 3.11
N LEU A 151 27.71 -5.42 2.70
CA LEU A 151 26.70 -6.18 3.45
C LEU A 151 26.23 -7.42 2.67
N ASP A 152 26.92 -8.54 2.89
CA ASP A 152 26.53 -9.87 2.41
C ASP A 152 26.07 -10.73 3.61
N GLU A 153 24.75 -10.92 3.74
CA GLU A 153 24.11 -11.67 4.82
C GLU A 153 24.48 -13.17 4.84
N SER A 154 25.03 -13.71 3.75
CA SER A 154 25.46 -15.11 3.69
C SER A 154 26.78 -15.36 4.44
N ARG A 155 27.52 -14.30 4.78
CA ARG A 155 28.77 -14.37 5.53
C ARG A 155 28.50 -14.65 7.01
N ASN A 156 29.47 -15.29 7.67
CA ASN A 156 29.45 -15.34 9.13
C ASN A 156 29.66 -13.94 9.72
N ILE A 157 29.23 -13.73 10.97
CA ILE A 157 29.27 -12.41 11.61
C ILE A 157 30.70 -11.88 11.75
N LEU A 158 31.71 -12.75 11.91
CA LEU A 158 33.11 -12.34 12.00
C LEU A 158 33.60 -11.69 10.70
N GLU A 159 33.34 -12.34 9.56
CA GLU A 159 33.71 -11.82 8.24
C GLU A 159 32.96 -10.54 7.90
N LEU A 160 31.64 -10.52 8.17
CA LEU A 160 30.80 -9.36 7.91
C LEU A 160 31.27 -8.15 8.73
N MET A 161 31.46 -8.31 10.03
CA MET A 161 31.93 -7.21 10.88
C MET A 161 33.37 -6.84 10.59
N SER A 162 34.21 -7.78 10.13
CA SER A 162 35.58 -7.45 9.74
C SER A 162 35.62 -6.51 8.53
N LEU A 163 34.69 -6.70 7.59
CA LEU A 163 34.52 -5.82 6.44
C LEU A 163 33.97 -4.44 6.88
N VAL A 164 32.90 -4.44 7.66
CA VAL A 164 32.24 -3.20 8.14
C VAL A 164 33.17 -2.34 9.00
N CYS A 165 33.99 -2.97 9.85
CA CYS A 165 34.92 -2.26 10.74
C CYS A 165 36.30 -2.02 10.11
N ASP A 166 36.55 -2.52 8.89
CA ASP A 166 37.86 -2.54 8.22
C ASP A 166 39.01 -3.07 9.12
N ARG A 167 38.72 -4.15 9.87
CA ARG A 167 39.72 -4.84 10.71
C ARG A 167 39.34 -6.30 10.97
N PRO A 168 40.30 -7.24 11.04
CA PRO A 168 39.99 -8.63 11.32
C PRO A 168 39.64 -8.88 12.80
N PHE A 169 38.68 -9.79 13.03
CA PHE A 169 38.35 -10.31 14.36
C PHE A 169 38.66 -11.81 14.44
N ALA A 170 39.32 -12.23 15.52
CA ALA A 170 39.75 -13.62 15.70
C ALA A 170 38.66 -14.51 16.31
N ASP A 171 37.78 -13.91 17.12
CA ASP A 171 36.79 -14.60 17.94
C ASP A 171 35.59 -13.67 18.24
N PHE A 172 34.53 -14.21 18.82
CA PHE A 172 33.33 -13.44 19.15
C PHE A 172 33.61 -12.32 20.17
N LYS A 173 34.52 -12.54 21.11
CA LYS A 173 34.84 -11.57 22.16
C LYS A 173 35.48 -10.31 21.56
N THR A 174 36.53 -10.49 20.76
CA THR A 174 37.22 -9.42 20.04
C THR A 174 36.30 -8.71 19.07
N LEU A 175 35.39 -9.44 18.40
CA LEU A 175 34.33 -8.85 17.59
C LEU A 175 33.39 -7.97 18.42
N TYR A 176 32.85 -8.46 19.53
CA TYR A 176 31.84 -7.75 20.30
C TYR A 176 32.38 -6.42 20.85
N PHE A 177 33.52 -6.47 21.55
CA PHE A 177 34.11 -5.28 22.14
C PHE A 177 34.70 -4.35 21.09
N GLY A 178 35.32 -4.92 20.05
CA GLY A 178 35.77 -4.14 18.92
C GLY A 178 34.59 -3.40 18.28
N PHE A 179 33.57 -4.11 17.83
CA PHE A 179 32.41 -3.49 17.19
C PHE A 179 31.81 -2.37 18.04
N LEU A 180 31.67 -2.57 19.35
CA LEU A 180 31.20 -1.51 20.26
C LEU A 180 32.09 -0.27 20.26
N GLU A 181 33.41 -0.43 20.28
CA GLU A 181 34.36 0.68 20.19
C GLU A 181 34.16 1.46 18.88
N TRP A 182 34.17 0.75 17.75
CA TRP A 182 33.98 1.33 16.41
C TRP A 182 32.63 2.05 16.28
N ALA A 183 31.56 1.43 16.79
CA ALA A 183 30.21 1.98 16.73
C ALA A 183 30.09 3.24 17.61
N ASN A 184 30.72 3.26 18.78
CA ASN A 184 30.74 4.44 19.65
C ASN A 184 31.50 5.60 19.01
N GLU A 185 32.64 5.36 18.37
CA GLU A 185 33.39 6.38 17.63
C GLU A 185 32.56 7.00 16.51
N ARG A 186 31.84 6.17 15.74
CA ARG A 186 30.94 6.61 14.68
C ARG A 186 29.80 7.47 15.23
N LEU A 187 29.12 7.03 16.30
CA LEU A 187 28.07 7.82 16.94
C LEU A 187 28.59 9.15 17.47
N ALA A 188 29.77 9.15 18.10
CA ALA A 188 30.41 10.36 18.62
C ALA A 188 30.81 11.35 17.50
N SER A 189 31.29 10.85 16.35
CA SER A 189 31.65 11.70 15.21
C SER A 189 30.44 12.45 14.62
N LYS A 190 29.22 11.93 14.77
CA LYS A 190 27.97 12.53 14.26
C LYS A 190 27.38 13.60 15.20
N ASN A 191 28.25 14.27 15.96
CA ASN A 191 28.09 15.06 17.20
C ASN A 191 26.95 16.12 17.33
N ASN A 192 25.89 16.13 16.49
CA ASN A 192 24.73 17.02 16.63
C ASN A 192 23.34 16.37 16.40
N ASN A 193 23.21 15.25 15.67
CA ASN A 193 21.87 14.69 15.34
C ASN A 193 21.39 13.55 16.25
N PHE A 194 22.28 12.96 17.07
CA PHE A 194 22.00 11.71 17.80
C PHE A 194 22.22 11.78 19.31
N LYS A 195 22.09 12.95 19.94
CA LYS A 195 22.26 13.09 21.41
C LYS A 195 21.33 12.18 22.24
N SER A 196 20.25 11.69 21.63
CA SER A 196 19.29 10.77 22.24
C SER A 196 19.54 9.29 21.92
N ILE A 197 20.64 8.96 21.23
CA ILE A 197 20.98 7.60 20.81
C ILE A 197 22.33 7.20 21.37
N TYR A 198 22.36 6.15 22.19
CA TYR A 198 23.56 5.64 22.82
C TYR A 198 23.37 4.17 23.14
N PHE A 199 24.45 3.40 23.29
CA PHE A 199 24.34 2.01 23.74
C PHE A 199 23.68 1.92 25.11
N ALA A 200 22.76 0.98 25.28
CA ALA A 200 21.98 0.83 26.50
C ALA A 200 22.91 0.57 27.71
N PRO A 201 22.94 1.48 28.71
CA PRO A 201 23.83 1.33 29.85
C PRO A 201 23.34 0.16 30.70
N HIS A 202 24.25 -0.74 31.06
CA HIS A 202 23.92 -1.94 31.85
C HIS A 202 22.80 -2.80 31.23
N THR A 203 22.81 -2.92 29.90
CA THR A 203 21.91 -3.81 29.16
C THR A 203 22.65 -4.32 27.93
N HIS A 204 23.32 -5.46 28.09
CA HIS A 204 24.23 -5.98 27.06
C HIS A 204 23.51 -6.89 26.06
N GLY A 205 22.40 -7.50 26.48
CA GLY A 205 21.45 -8.17 25.62
C GLY A 205 20.05 -8.23 26.21
N LEU A 206 19.09 -8.70 25.41
CA LEU A 206 17.68 -8.77 25.78
C LEU A 206 17.05 -10.04 25.20
N ILE A 207 16.34 -10.80 26.04
CA ILE A 207 15.49 -11.91 25.60
C ILE A 207 14.05 -11.42 25.46
N TYR A 208 13.46 -11.58 24.28
CA TYR A 208 12.10 -11.14 24.00
C TYR A 208 11.41 -12.03 22.97
N GLY A 209 10.08 -12.06 22.98
CA GLY A 209 9.30 -12.77 21.99
C GLY A 209 9.30 -12.10 20.62
N THR A 210 9.16 -12.89 19.56
CA THR A 210 9.12 -12.43 18.16
C THR A 210 7.98 -11.42 17.93
N LYS A 211 8.27 -10.12 18.10
CA LYS A 211 7.36 -9.07 17.65
C LYS A 211 7.49 -8.91 16.14
N ASN A 212 6.63 -9.62 15.41
CA ASN A 212 6.47 -9.57 13.95
C ASN A 212 7.81 -9.56 13.20
N ASP A 213 8.31 -10.75 12.87
CA ASP A 213 9.28 -10.89 11.79
C ASP A 213 8.72 -10.17 10.56
N ASP A 214 9.32 -9.04 10.20
CA ASP A 214 8.85 -8.18 9.14
C ASP A 214 9.28 -8.73 7.77
N ALA A 215 9.01 -10.02 7.56
CA ALA A 215 9.32 -10.75 6.34
C ALA A 215 8.81 -10.03 5.08
N GLY A 216 7.73 -9.25 5.22
CA GLY A 216 7.21 -8.35 4.18
C GLY A 216 8.23 -7.28 3.78
N THR A 217 8.72 -6.48 4.72
CA THR A 217 9.70 -5.42 4.44
C THR A 217 11.03 -5.98 3.95
N THR A 218 11.50 -7.13 4.48
CA THR A 218 12.74 -7.77 3.99
C THR A 218 12.60 -8.25 2.55
N ARG A 219 11.46 -8.86 2.20
CA ARG A 219 11.17 -9.29 0.82
C ARG A 219 11.00 -8.09 -0.11
N ASP A 220 10.26 -7.06 0.30
CA ASP A 220 10.11 -5.83 -0.47
C ASP A 220 11.48 -5.20 -0.72
N LEU A 221 12.37 -5.17 0.28
CA LEU A 221 13.73 -4.67 0.13
C LEU A 221 14.54 -5.49 -0.89
N GLN A 222 14.43 -6.82 -0.89
CA GLN A 222 15.07 -7.67 -1.90
C GLN A 222 14.55 -7.40 -3.32
N ASP A 223 13.24 -7.24 -3.48
CA ASP A 223 12.63 -6.92 -4.77
C ASP A 223 13.13 -5.57 -5.30
N PHE A 224 13.18 -4.53 -4.45
CA PHE A 224 13.72 -3.21 -4.83
C PHE A 224 15.22 -3.28 -5.16
N LYS A 225 16.02 -4.02 -4.38
CA LYS A 225 17.46 -4.24 -4.66
C LYS A 225 17.67 -4.91 -6.02
N HIS A 226 16.88 -5.94 -6.33
CA HIS A 226 16.96 -6.63 -7.61
C HIS A 226 16.67 -5.67 -8.77
N ILE A 227 15.58 -4.91 -8.69
CA ILE A 227 15.21 -3.93 -9.73
C ILE A 227 16.29 -2.86 -9.88
N LEU A 228 16.85 -2.35 -8.78
CA LEU A 228 17.93 -1.36 -8.82
C LEU A 228 19.21 -1.91 -9.46
N GLY A 229 19.61 -3.15 -9.16
CA GLY A 229 20.74 -3.79 -9.80
C GLY A 229 20.55 -3.99 -11.32
N GLU A 230 19.33 -4.31 -11.75
CA GLU A 230 19.00 -4.38 -13.17
C GLU A 230 19.09 -3.00 -13.85
N ILE A 231 18.65 -1.92 -13.19
CA ILE A 231 18.75 -0.55 -13.72
C ILE A 231 20.21 -0.12 -13.90
N GLU A 232 21.12 -0.57 -13.04
CA GLU A 232 22.55 -0.27 -13.16
C GLU A 232 23.17 -0.92 -14.39
N SER A 233 22.65 -2.07 -14.79
CA SER A 233 23.10 -2.80 -15.98
C SER A 233 22.45 -2.30 -17.27
N ASP A 234 21.15 -1.95 -17.25
CA ASP A 234 20.42 -1.35 -18.38
C ASP A 234 19.47 -0.25 -17.87
N PRO A 235 19.78 1.05 -18.08
CA PRO A 235 18.92 2.16 -17.67
C PRO A 235 17.52 2.15 -18.28
N GLN A 236 17.29 1.39 -19.37
CA GLN A 236 15.98 1.25 -20.02
C GLN A 236 15.20 0.00 -19.58
N ILE A 237 15.73 -0.79 -18.63
CA ILE A 237 15.12 -2.07 -18.23
C ILE A 237 13.69 -1.90 -17.72
N ILE A 238 13.40 -0.78 -17.04
CA ILE A 238 12.08 -0.49 -16.46
C ILE A 238 11.03 -0.39 -17.54
N ALA A 239 11.29 0.37 -18.61
CA ALA A 239 10.37 0.50 -19.73
C ALA A 239 10.17 -0.83 -20.49
N LYS A 240 11.19 -1.69 -20.56
CA LYS A 240 11.15 -2.96 -21.30
C LYS A 240 10.49 -4.10 -20.52
N LYS A 241 10.81 -4.24 -19.24
CA LYS A 241 10.46 -5.39 -18.40
C LYS A 241 9.31 -5.09 -17.43
N TYR A 242 9.14 -3.83 -17.02
CA TYR A 242 8.20 -3.43 -15.99
C TYR A 242 7.27 -2.29 -16.46
N PRO A 243 6.40 -2.52 -17.45
CA PRO A 243 5.61 -1.47 -18.09
C PRO A 243 4.70 -0.69 -17.11
N LEU A 244 4.09 -1.37 -16.13
CA LEU A 244 3.26 -0.73 -15.11
C LEU A 244 4.07 0.12 -14.12
N LEU A 245 5.27 -0.35 -13.74
CA LEU A 245 6.19 0.43 -12.91
C LEU A 245 6.71 1.64 -13.69
N ASN A 246 7.03 1.47 -14.96
CA ASN A 246 7.41 2.57 -15.83
C ASN A 246 6.30 3.61 -15.90
N GLU A 247 5.05 3.20 -16.10
CA GLU A 247 3.91 4.12 -16.06
C GLU A 247 3.81 4.82 -14.69
N TYR A 248 3.89 4.09 -13.58
CA TYR A 248 3.87 4.69 -12.25
C TYR A 248 4.95 5.76 -12.03
N LEU A 249 6.19 5.50 -12.48
CA LEU A 249 7.34 6.38 -12.26
C LEU A 249 7.38 7.57 -13.24
N THR A 250 6.81 7.43 -14.44
CA THR A 250 6.94 8.43 -15.51
C THR A 250 5.66 9.20 -15.80
N LYS A 251 4.51 8.71 -15.36
CA LYS A 251 3.22 9.37 -15.58
C LYS A 251 3.19 10.69 -14.82
N ASN A 252 3.53 11.75 -15.53
CA ASN A 252 3.20 13.10 -15.13
C ASN A 252 1.70 13.24 -15.36
N GLY A 253 0.91 12.97 -14.33
CA GLY A 253 -0.52 13.26 -14.38
C GLY A 253 -0.71 14.77 -14.49
N ASP A 254 -1.61 15.19 -15.36
CA ASP A 254 -2.23 16.50 -15.20
C ASP A 254 -2.98 16.51 -13.86
N SER A 255 -3.04 17.67 -13.20
CA SER A 255 -3.73 17.83 -11.91
C SER A 255 -5.25 17.60 -12.00
N THR A 256 -5.78 17.47 -13.20
CA THR A 256 -7.19 17.21 -13.49
C THR A 256 -7.46 15.72 -13.57
N SER A 257 -8.57 15.30 -12.98
CA SER A 257 -8.98 13.90 -13.01
C SER A 257 -9.14 13.43 -14.47
N ILE A 258 -8.78 12.18 -14.80
CA ILE A 258 -9.07 11.57 -16.12
C ILE A 258 -10.55 11.74 -16.49
N VAL A 259 -11.40 11.74 -15.46
CA VAL A 259 -12.84 12.00 -15.51
C VAL A 259 -13.23 13.37 -16.08
N GLU A 260 -12.40 14.39 -15.87
CA GLU A 260 -12.63 15.76 -16.32
C GLU A 260 -12.07 15.99 -17.73
N GLN A 261 -11.00 15.27 -18.10
CA GLN A 261 -10.32 15.41 -19.38
C GLN A 261 -11.03 14.64 -20.50
N ASP A 262 -11.41 13.40 -20.22
CA ASP A 262 -12.22 12.61 -21.12
C ASP A 262 -13.69 12.76 -20.68
N HIS A 263 -14.49 13.47 -21.46
CA HIS A 263 -15.94 13.31 -21.38
C HIS A 263 -16.20 11.81 -21.49
N ILE A 264 -16.62 11.20 -20.36
CA ILE A 264 -16.86 9.76 -20.20
C ILE A 264 -17.33 9.22 -21.54
N THR A 265 -16.43 8.59 -22.31
CA THR A 265 -16.82 7.82 -23.48
C THR A 265 -17.66 6.72 -22.88
N LEU A 266 -18.99 6.86 -23.03
CA LEU A 266 -20.00 5.98 -22.44
C LEU A 266 -19.90 4.61 -23.11
N ASN A 267 -18.80 3.90 -22.83
CA ASN A 267 -18.70 2.50 -23.09
C ASN A 267 -19.73 1.84 -22.19
N THR A 268 -20.73 1.21 -22.81
CA THR A 268 -21.84 0.61 -22.07
C THR A 268 -21.28 -0.38 -21.04
N THR A 269 -21.61 -0.15 -19.77
CA THR A 269 -21.28 -1.09 -18.69
C THR A 269 -22.39 -2.12 -18.62
N TYR A 270 -22.04 -3.39 -18.79
CA TYR A 270 -22.99 -4.51 -18.85
C TYR A 270 -23.04 -5.31 -17.56
N GLY A 271 -22.02 -5.22 -16.70
CA GLY A 271 -21.94 -5.91 -15.42
C GLY A 271 -21.81 -4.94 -14.25
N LEU A 272 -22.77 -5.00 -13.33
CA LEU A 272 -22.75 -4.31 -12.04
C LEU A 272 -23.20 -5.29 -10.96
N PHE A 273 -22.53 -5.26 -9.80
CA PHE A 273 -22.85 -6.17 -8.70
C PHE A 273 -23.91 -5.61 -7.76
N GLU A 274 -23.94 -4.29 -7.56
CA GLU A 274 -24.90 -3.64 -6.66
C GLU A 274 -26.31 -3.60 -7.29
N THR A 275 -27.31 -4.00 -6.52
CA THR A 275 -28.71 -4.11 -6.97
C THR A 275 -29.65 -3.15 -6.26
N LYS A 276 -29.27 -2.61 -5.09
CA LYS A 276 -30.13 -1.76 -4.26
C LYS A 276 -29.80 -0.29 -4.39
N TYR A 277 -28.53 0.06 -4.49
CA TYR A 277 -28.07 1.45 -4.51
C TYR A 277 -27.36 1.77 -5.82
N SER A 278 -27.62 2.95 -6.37
CA SER A 278 -26.84 3.42 -7.52
C SER A 278 -25.38 3.63 -7.09
N LEU A 279 -24.45 3.28 -7.98
CA LEU A 279 -23.04 3.62 -7.77
C LEU A 279 -22.90 5.14 -7.71
N GLY A 280 -22.05 5.61 -6.81
CA GLY A 280 -21.65 7.01 -6.78
C GLY A 280 -20.93 7.39 -8.08
N ARG A 281 -21.02 8.66 -8.48
CA ARG A 281 -20.41 9.19 -9.71
C ARG A 281 -18.94 8.74 -9.87
N GLY A 282 -18.12 8.89 -8.83
CA GLY A 282 -16.71 8.49 -8.86
C GLY A 282 -16.48 6.98 -9.02
N GLN A 283 -17.35 6.14 -8.47
CA GLN A 283 -17.26 4.68 -8.64
C GLN A 283 -17.60 4.28 -10.08
N TYR A 284 -18.69 4.83 -10.62
CA TYR A 284 -19.08 4.57 -12.00
C TYR A 284 -18.00 5.03 -12.98
N GLN A 285 -17.41 6.20 -12.73
CA GLN A 285 -16.31 6.73 -13.51
C GLN A 285 -15.07 5.84 -13.46
N ALA A 286 -14.71 5.30 -12.29
CA ALA A 286 -13.60 4.36 -12.18
C ALA A 286 -13.82 3.09 -13.04
N ILE A 287 -15.07 2.58 -13.09
CA ILE A 287 -15.43 1.45 -13.97
C ILE A 287 -15.30 1.85 -15.45
N GLN A 288 -15.80 3.02 -15.82
CA GLN A 288 -15.73 3.52 -17.19
C GLN A 288 -14.28 3.64 -17.66
N VAL A 289 -13.41 4.28 -16.87
CA VAL A 289 -11.98 4.42 -17.21
C VAL A 289 -11.31 3.04 -17.31
N ALA A 290 -11.64 2.10 -16.41
CA ALA A 290 -11.13 0.73 -16.48
C ALA A 290 -11.58 -0.03 -17.73
N ASN A 291 -12.73 0.33 -18.31
CA ASN A 291 -13.23 -0.24 -19.55
C ASN A 291 -12.58 0.38 -20.81
N ILE A 292 -11.88 1.49 -20.70
CA ILE A 292 -11.12 2.10 -21.83
C ILE A 292 -9.76 1.41 -21.92
N HIS A 293 -9.78 0.13 -22.28
CA HIS A 293 -8.58 -0.67 -22.50
C HIS A 293 -8.10 -0.49 -23.96
N PRO A 294 -6.79 -0.31 -24.25
CA PRO A 294 -5.61 -0.32 -23.36
C PRO A 294 -5.12 1.07 -22.92
N ALA A 295 -5.92 2.13 -23.09
CA ALA A 295 -5.43 3.51 -22.95
C ALA A 295 -4.95 3.84 -21.53
N ASN A 296 -5.48 3.16 -20.51
CA ASN A 296 -5.17 3.42 -19.09
C ASN A 296 -4.74 2.14 -18.35
N PRO A 297 -3.46 1.74 -18.43
CA PRO A 297 -2.96 0.54 -17.75
C PRO A 297 -2.88 0.71 -16.23
N LEU A 298 -2.75 1.94 -15.72
CA LEU A 298 -2.77 2.26 -14.29
C LEU A 298 -3.81 3.34 -13.94
N ILE A 299 -4.73 2.98 -13.05
CA ILE A 299 -5.81 3.84 -12.57
C ILE A 299 -5.76 3.92 -11.04
N ALA A 300 -5.57 5.13 -10.52
CA ALA A 300 -5.63 5.40 -9.10
C ALA A 300 -7.07 5.76 -8.70
N VAL A 301 -7.65 4.99 -7.76
CA VAL A 301 -8.98 5.29 -7.20
C VAL A 301 -8.83 5.62 -5.73
N GLN A 302 -9.06 6.89 -5.38
CA GLN A 302 -9.03 7.37 -4.00
C GLN A 302 -10.45 7.45 -3.43
N GLY A 303 -10.65 6.90 -2.24
CA GLY A 303 -11.93 6.97 -1.55
C GLY A 303 -11.75 6.92 -0.03
N ALA A 304 -12.44 7.81 0.68
CA ALA A 304 -12.46 7.85 2.14
C ALA A 304 -12.99 6.52 2.75
N PRO A 305 -12.83 6.29 4.07
CA PRO A 305 -13.50 5.18 4.74
C PRO A 305 -15.01 5.20 4.48
N GLY A 306 -15.60 4.04 4.18
CA GLY A 306 -17.05 3.91 3.92
C GLY A 306 -17.52 4.28 2.51
N THR A 307 -16.67 4.75 1.59
CA THR A 307 -17.10 5.17 0.22
C THR A 307 -17.34 4.01 -0.77
N GLY A 308 -17.59 2.79 -0.27
CA GLY A 308 -17.93 1.65 -1.12
C GLY A 308 -16.83 1.14 -2.06
N LYS A 309 -15.55 1.20 -1.66
CA LYS A 309 -14.42 0.62 -2.44
C LYS A 309 -14.64 -0.86 -2.76
N THR A 310 -15.16 -1.63 -1.80
CA THR A 310 -15.53 -3.04 -2.01
C THR A 310 -16.63 -3.19 -3.05
N THR A 311 -17.64 -2.33 -3.05
CA THR A 311 -18.72 -2.32 -4.07
C THR A 311 -18.17 -2.05 -5.46
N LEU A 312 -17.22 -1.13 -5.58
CA LEU A 312 -16.50 -0.88 -6.83
C LEU A 312 -15.76 -2.13 -7.32
N PHE A 313 -15.00 -2.80 -6.45
CA PHE A 313 -14.30 -4.05 -6.81
C PHE A 313 -15.26 -5.14 -7.31
N LYS A 314 -16.37 -5.36 -6.60
CA LYS A 314 -17.37 -6.35 -7.03
C LYS A 314 -17.97 -6.01 -8.39
N SER A 315 -18.20 -4.72 -8.66
CA SER A 315 -18.70 -4.26 -9.96
C SER A 315 -17.68 -4.42 -11.08
N LEU A 316 -16.38 -4.24 -10.80
CA LEU A 316 -15.31 -4.55 -11.76
C LEU A 316 -15.27 -6.05 -12.10
N ILE A 317 -15.43 -6.93 -11.11
CA ILE A 317 -15.52 -8.38 -11.34
C ILE A 317 -16.73 -8.70 -12.23
N ALA A 318 -17.91 -8.17 -11.89
CA ALA A 318 -19.13 -8.38 -12.67
C ALA A 318 -18.95 -7.91 -14.12
N GLN A 319 -18.37 -6.73 -14.32
CA GLN A 319 -18.09 -6.19 -15.65
C GLN A 319 -17.15 -7.09 -16.46
N GLN A 320 -16.08 -7.64 -15.86
CA GLN A 320 -15.17 -8.57 -16.55
C GLN A 320 -15.86 -9.88 -16.93
N VAL A 321 -16.70 -10.43 -16.05
CA VAL A 321 -17.49 -11.64 -16.34
C VAL A 321 -18.45 -11.40 -17.51
N SER A 322 -19.17 -10.27 -17.49
CA SER A 322 -20.07 -9.88 -18.58
C SER A 322 -19.33 -9.66 -19.90
N ALA A 323 -18.18 -8.96 -19.86
CA ALA A 323 -17.36 -8.72 -21.04
C ALA A 323 -16.83 -10.03 -21.65
N ARG A 324 -16.39 -10.98 -20.82
CA ARG A 324 -15.95 -12.29 -21.30
C ARG A 324 -17.10 -13.09 -21.91
N ALA A 325 -18.28 -13.07 -21.30
CA ALA A 325 -19.45 -13.76 -21.83
C ALA A 325 -19.83 -13.26 -23.23
N LEU A 326 -19.81 -11.94 -23.45
CA LEU A 326 -20.03 -11.35 -24.77
C LEU A 326 -18.94 -11.75 -25.77
N ALA A 327 -17.67 -11.71 -25.36
CA ALA A 327 -16.55 -12.13 -26.20
C ALA A 327 -16.65 -13.61 -26.63
N ILE A 328 -17.08 -14.50 -25.72
CA ILE A 328 -17.35 -15.91 -26.03
C ILE A 328 -18.49 -16.04 -27.06
N ILE A 329 -19.56 -15.27 -26.92
CA ILE A 329 -20.70 -15.27 -27.87
C ILE A 329 -20.25 -14.86 -29.28
N GLU A 330 -19.29 -13.93 -29.36
CA GLU A 330 -18.66 -13.45 -30.60
C GLU A 330 -17.60 -14.40 -31.17
N GLY A 331 -17.28 -15.50 -30.48
CA GLY A 331 -16.25 -16.45 -30.89
C GLY A 331 -14.82 -15.99 -30.62
N ALA A 332 -14.64 -15.00 -29.74
CA ALA A 332 -13.36 -14.43 -29.38
C ALA A 332 -13.12 -14.54 -27.87
N ASP A 333 -13.14 -15.75 -27.29
CA ASP A 333 -12.83 -15.92 -25.86
C ASP A 333 -11.44 -15.35 -25.55
N ARG A 334 -11.37 -14.58 -24.46
CA ARG A 334 -10.16 -13.92 -23.99
C ARG A 334 -9.96 -14.22 -22.52
N ASN A 335 -8.70 -14.33 -22.13
CA ASN A 335 -8.36 -14.40 -20.72
C ASN A 335 -8.70 -13.06 -20.05
N MET A 336 -9.67 -13.08 -19.13
CA MET A 336 -10.08 -11.94 -18.30
C MET A 336 -9.87 -12.24 -16.81
N ASN A 337 -8.86 -13.04 -16.49
CA ASN A 337 -8.50 -13.33 -15.10
C ASN A 337 -8.14 -12.04 -14.36
N MET A 338 -8.63 -11.91 -13.13
CA MET A 338 -8.35 -10.79 -12.26
C MET A 338 -7.57 -11.25 -11.04
N LEU A 339 -6.43 -10.62 -10.80
CA LEU A 339 -5.69 -10.78 -9.54
C LEU A 339 -6.11 -9.67 -8.59
N VAL A 340 -6.67 -10.05 -7.44
CA VAL A 340 -7.06 -9.12 -6.37
C VAL A 340 -6.09 -9.26 -5.21
N CYS A 341 -5.41 -8.17 -4.88
CA CYS A 341 -4.42 -8.13 -3.80
C CYS A 341 -4.81 -7.12 -2.74
N SER A 342 -4.44 -7.39 -1.48
CA SER A 342 -4.52 -6.43 -0.39
C SER A 342 -3.40 -6.68 0.61
N THR A 343 -2.94 -5.62 1.26
CA THR A 343 -1.99 -5.70 2.39
C THR A 343 -2.65 -6.33 3.63
N ALA A 344 -3.98 -6.27 3.74
CA ALA A 344 -4.74 -6.89 4.80
C ALA A 344 -5.49 -8.12 4.27
N VAL A 345 -5.12 -9.32 4.72
CA VAL A 345 -5.78 -10.59 4.35
C VAL A 345 -7.30 -10.51 4.55
N LYS A 346 -7.74 -9.88 5.65
CA LYS A 346 -9.18 -9.65 5.94
C LYS A 346 -9.95 -8.94 4.82
N ALA A 347 -9.31 -8.05 4.06
CA ALA A 347 -9.98 -7.34 2.98
C ALA A 347 -10.32 -8.28 1.82
N VAL A 348 -9.43 -9.22 1.50
CA VAL A 348 -9.68 -10.27 0.50
C VAL A 348 -10.72 -11.27 1.03
N ASP A 349 -10.60 -11.68 2.28
CA ASP A 349 -11.57 -12.57 2.93
C ASP A 349 -12.99 -11.99 2.88
N ASN A 350 -13.15 -10.69 3.13
CA ASN A 350 -14.45 -10.02 3.07
C ASN A 350 -15.07 -10.03 1.67
N VAL A 351 -14.28 -9.83 0.61
CA VAL A 351 -14.78 -9.92 -0.77
C VAL A 351 -15.26 -11.35 -1.07
N ILE A 352 -14.50 -12.37 -0.65
CA ILE A 352 -14.87 -13.77 -0.84
C ILE A 352 -16.12 -14.12 -0.02
N ALA A 353 -16.20 -13.65 1.23
CA ALA A 353 -17.37 -13.87 2.09
C ALA A 353 -18.63 -13.25 1.48
N ASP A 354 -18.54 -12.02 0.95
CA ASP A 354 -19.62 -11.36 0.23
C ASP A 354 -20.08 -12.21 -0.97
N LEU A 355 -19.15 -12.68 -1.82
CA LEU A 355 -19.45 -13.53 -2.98
C LEU A 355 -20.08 -14.87 -2.57
N LYS A 356 -19.67 -15.47 -1.46
CA LYS A 356 -20.28 -16.69 -0.93
C LYS A 356 -21.69 -16.48 -0.39
N SER A 357 -21.93 -15.31 0.22
CA SER A 357 -23.21 -14.97 0.84
C SER A 357 -24.27 -14.48 -0.14
N ASP A 358 -23.86 -14.02 -1.32
CA ASP A 358 -24.78 -13.48 -2.31
C ASP A 358 -25.56 -14.60 -3.03
N PRO A 359 -26.90 -14.55 -3.09
CA PRO A 359 -27.72 -15.60 -3.68
C PRO A 359 -27.41 -15.93 -5.15
N PHE A 360 -26.88 -14.95 -5.90
CA PHE A 360 -26.51 -15.13 -7.30
C PHE A 360 -25.15 -15.83 -7.44
N THR A 361 -24.19 -15.51 -6.58
CA THR A 361 -22.81 -16.06 -6.67
C THR A 361 -22.51 -17.22 -5.72
N GLN A 362 -23.39 -17.56 -4.77
CA GLN A 362 -23.18 -18.63 -3.79
C GLN A 362 -22.86 -20.00 -4.40
N ASN A 363 -23.39 -20.29 -5.60
CA ASN A 363 -23.18 -21.55 -6.33
C ASN A 363 -22.08 -21.44 -7.42
N LEU A 364 -21.37 -20.32 -7.46
CA LEU A 364 -20.30 -20.04 -8.42
C LEU A 364 -18.94 -20.13 -7.73
N ASP A 365 -18.73 -21.15 -6.90
CA ASP A 365 -17.45 -21.36 -6.22
C ASP A 365 -16.28 -21.45 -7.22
N TRP A 366 -16.49 -21.96 -8.43
CA TRP A 366 -15.48 -21.95 -9.48
C TRP A 366 -15.02 -20.54 -9.95
N LEU A 367 -15.73 -19.47 -9.59
CA LEU A 367 -15.45 -18.10 -10.06
C LEU A 367 -14.22 -17.47 -9.40
N TRP A 368 -13.82 -17.92 -8.21
CA TRP A 368 -12.67 -17.36 -7.48
C TRP A 368 -11.81 -18.44 -6.82
N PHE A 369 -10.52 -18.14 -6.72
CA PHE A 369 -9.54 -18.92 -5.96
C PHE A 369 -8.95 -18.07 -4.85
N HIS A 370 -8.83 -18.65 -3.66
CA HIS A 370 -8.28 -17.94 -2.50
C HIS A 370 -6.75 -18.09 -2.44
N GLY A 371 -6.04 -16.99 -2.67
CA GLY A 371 -4.58 -16.94 -2.50
C GLY A 371 -4.13 -16.82 -1.03
N GLY A 372 -2.82 -16.61 -0.84
CA GLY A 372 -2.23 -16.37 0.48
C GLY A 372 -1.10 -17.35 0.77
N SER A 373 -1.17 -18.05 1.92
CA SER A 373 -0.15 -19.04 2.28
C SER A 373 -0.13 -20.23 1.32
N ASN A 374 1.03 -20.85 1.17
CA ASN A 374 1.19 -22.06 0.36
C ASN A 374 0.20 -23.18 0.75
N ALA A 375 -0.11 -23.29 2.05
CA ALA A 375 -1.12 -24.23 2.53
C ALA A 375 -2.52 -23.92 1.98
N LYS A 376 -2.97 -22.66 2.01
CA LYS A 376 -4.27 -22.25 1.44
C LYS A 376 -4.32 -22.51 -0.06
N ILE A 377 -3.25 -22.14 -0.77
CA ILE A 377 -3.13 -22.38 -2.22
C ILE A 377 -3.19 -23.87 -2.51
N GLY A 378 -2.50 -24.70 -1.74
CA GLY A 378 -2.53 -26.15 -1.85
C GLY A 378 -3.95 -26.71 -1.72
N ILE A 379 -4.69 -26.30 -0.68
CA ILE A 379 -6.09 -26.70 -0.47
C ILE A 379 -6.96 -26.28 -1.66
N GLU A 380 -6.85 -25.03 -2.12
CA GLU A 380 -7.63 -24.52 -3.25
C GLU A 380 -7.34 -25.28 -4.56
N ILE A 381 -6.08 -25.63 -4.81
CA ILE A 381 -5.68 -26.41 -5.98
C ILE A 381 -6.21 -27.84 -5.88
N GLU A 382 -5.93 -28.52 -4.77
CA GLU A 382 -6.23 -29.95 -4.60
C GLU A 382 -7.73 -30.22 -4.47
N GLU A 383 -8.44 -29.43 -3.67
CA GLU A 383 -9.84 -29.71 -3.34
C GLU A 383 -10.84 -29.08 -4.31
N ARG A 384 -10.55 -27.89 -4.84
CA ARG A 384 -11.47 -27.12 -5.69
C ARG A 384 -11.07 -27.13 -7.15
N LEU A 385 -9.88 -26.66 -7.50
CA LEU A 385 -9.46 -26.53 -8.91
C LEU A 385 -9.45 -27.88 -9.63
N LYS A 386 -8.79 -28.90 -9.06
CA LYS A 386 -8.76 -30.25 -9.66
C LYS A 386 -10.15 -30.83 -9.84
N ARG A 387 -11.05 -30.62 -8.87
CA ARG A 387 -12.44 -31.07 -8.95
C ARG A 387 -13.19 -30.40 -10.10
N HIS A 388 -13.02 -29.08 -10.29
CA HIS A 388 -13.64 -28.36 -11.41
C HIS A 388 -13.07 -28.78 -12.76
N ILE A 389 -11.75 -28.98 -12.87
CA ILE A 389 -11.11 -29.49 -14.09
C ILE A 389 -11.65 -30.87 -14.44
N ASN A 390 -11.71 -31.78 -13.46
CA ASN A 390 -12.25 -33.12 -13.66
C ASN A 390 -13.71 -33.08 -14.11
N ARG A 391 -14.54 -32.23 -13.47
CA ARG A 391 -15.92 -32.03 -13.89
C ARG A 391 -16.00 -31.56 -15.34
N LEU A 392 -15.24 -30.54 -15.72
CA LEU A 392 -15.22 -30.01 -17.09
C LEU A 392 -14.76 -31.06 -18.11
N SER A 393 -13.78 -31.92 -17.77
CA SER A 393 -13.33 -32.99 -18.66
C SER A 393 -14.34 -34.11 -18.87
N LEU A 394 -15.29 -34.26 -17.95
CA LEU A 394 -16.33 -35.30 -17.98
C LEU A 394 -17.69 -34.78 -18.45
N THR A 395 -17.84 -33.47 -18.61
CA THR A 395 -19.11 -32.83 -18.99
C THR A 395 -19.10 -32.55 -20.48
N ASP A 396 -20.07 -33.11 -21.20
CA ASP A 396 -20.28 -32.76 -22.61
C ASP A 396 -20.83 -31.35 -22.73
N TYR A 397 -20.46 -30.68 -23.82
CA TYR A 397 -20.96 -29.35 -24.13
C TYR A 397 -22.46 -29.41 -24.47
N ASP A 398 -23.28 -28.69 -23.68
CA ASP A 398 -24.71 -28.55 -23.93
C ASP A 398 -25.00 -27.36 -24.87
N ASP A 399 -25.12 -27.66 -26.16
CA ASP A 399 -25.39 -26.65 -27.19
C ASP A 399 -26.77 -25.98 -27.04
N ALA A 400 -27.75 -26.71 -26.49
CA ALA A 400 -29.10 -26.19 -26.27
C ALA A 400 -29.11 -25.18 -25.11
N GLU A 401 -28.44 -25.51 -24.01
CA GLU A 401 -28.27 -24.60 -22.89
C GLU A 401 -27.47 -23.36 -23.30
N TYR A 402 -26.34 -23.55 -24.00
CA TYR A 402 -25.54 -22.43 -24.51
C TYR A 402 -26.37 -21.50 -25.40
N SER A 403 -27.10 -22.05 -26.38
CA SER A 403 -27.91 -21.26 -27.31
C SER A 403 -28.99 -20.44 -26.58
N ARG A 404 -29.63 -21.04 -25.57
CA ARG A 404 -30.61 -20.35 -24.70
C ARG A 404 -29.97 -19.21 -23.92
N LEU A 405 -28.81 -19.44 -23.29
CA LEU A 405 -28.10 -18.42 -22.52
C LEU A 405 -27.59 -17.29 -23.41
N LYS A 406 -27.04 -17.63 -24.59
CA LYS A 406 -26.62 -16.66 -25.61
C LYS A 406 -27.75 -15.71 -26.00
N GLN A 407 -28.93 -16.24 -26.28
CA GLN A 407 -30.09 -15.41 -26.61
C GLN A 407 -30.49 -14.49 -25.45
N ALA A 408 -30.52 -15.00 -24.21
CA ALA A 408 -30.86 -14.21 -23.04
C ALA A 408 -29.86 -13.06 -22.79
N ILE A 409 -28.56 -13.33 -22.94
CA ILE A 409 -27.50 -12.33 -22.81
C ILE A 409 -27.64 -11.25 -23.88
N LEU A 410 -27.80 -11.62 -25.15
CA LEU A 410 -27.95 -10.65 -26.26
C LEU A 410 -29.23 -9.81 -26.14
N GLN A 411 -30.33 -10.40 -25.69
CA GLN A 411 -31.56 -9.63 -25.39
C GLN A 411 -31.34 -8.59 -24.29
N THR A 412 -30.60 -8.97 -23.25
CA THR A 412 -30.28 -8.07 -22.14
C THR A 412 -29.33 -6.96 -22.58
N GLN A 413 -28.29 -7.29 -23.36
CA GLN A 413 -27.37 -6.32 -23.96
C GLN A 413 -28.13 -5.28 -24.79
N ASN A 414 -28.98 -5.73 -25.73
CA ASN A 414 -29.78 -4.84 -26.56
C ASN A 414 -30.67 -3.91 -25.74
N ARG A 415 -31.25 -4.41 -24.64
CA ARG A 415 -32.06 -3.57 -23.73
C ARG A 415 -31.22 -2.49 -23.05
N ILE A 416 -30.02 -2.84 -22.58
CA ILE A 416 -29.11 -1.88 -21.95
C ILE A 416 -28.64 -0.85 -22.98
N ASP A 417 -28.29 -1.26 -24.19
CA ASP A 417 -27.86 -0.36 -25.26
C ASP A 417 -28.97 0.63 -25.64
N GLN A 418 -30.21 0.17 -25.77
CA GLN A 418 -31.37 1.05 -26.02
C GLN A 418 -31.59 2.06 -24.90
N LEU A 419 -31.46 1.64 -23.63
CA LEU A 419 -31.55 2.55 -22.49
C LEU A 419 -30.42 3.59 -22.50
N SER A 420 -29.20 3.17 -22.82
CA SER A 420 -28.03 4.04 -22.94
C SER A 420 -28.22 5.10 -24.04
N LEU A 421 -28.69 4.68 -25.22
CA LEU A 421 -28.99 5.57 -26.34
C LEU A 421 -30.08 6.59 -26.00
N ASN A 422 -31.17 6.15 -25.34
CA ASN A 422 -32.24 7.04 -24.92
C ASN A 422 -31.76 8.06 -23.89
N TYR A 423 -30.94 7.64 -22.93
CA TYR A 423 -30.33 8.52 -21.94
C TYR A 423 -29.41 9.56 -22.58
N LEU A 424 -28.56 9.14 -23.51
CA LEU A 424 -27.69 10.02 -24.28
C LEU A 424 -28.47 11.07 -25.06
N SER A 425 -29.54 10.66 -25.75
CA SER A 425 -30.42 11.58 -26.47
C SER A 425 -31.08 12.58 -25.52
N ALA A 426 -31.50 12.16 -24.34
CA ALA A 426 -32.10 13.04 -23.34
C ALA A 426 -31.09 14.04 -22.77
N ILE A 427 -29.83 13.63 -22.55
CA ILE A 427 -28.76 14.54 -22.13
C ILE A 427 -28.42 15.55 -23.20
N ASP A 428 -28.32 15.14 -24.46
CA ASP A 428 -28.05 16.06 -25.57
C ASP A 428 -29.19 17.09 -25.71
N GLU A 429 -30.44 16.64 -25.61
CA GLU A 429 -31.60 17.53 -25.61
C GLU A 429 -31.58 18.49 -24.42
N LEU A 430 -31.28 18.00 -23.21
CA LEU A 430 -31.13 18.83 -22.02
C LEU A 430 -30.03 19.88 -22.20
N SER A 431 -28.89 19.48 -22.77
CA SER A 431 -27.74 20.36 -23.00
C SER A 431 -28.09 21.47 -24.00
N LYS A 432 -28.79 21.14 -25.08
CA LYS A 432 -29.32 22.13 -26.04
C LYS A 432 -30.28 23.11 -25.37
N ARG A 433 -31.25 22.62 -24.60
CA ARG A 433 -32.21 23.47 -23.87
C ARG A 433 -31.54 24.34 -22.81
N LYS A 434 -30.49 23.85 -22.15
CA LYS A 434 -29.69 24.63 -21.20
C LYS A 434 -28.89 25.72 -21.90
N ALA A 435 -28.35 25.45 -23.10
CA ALA A 435 -27.62 26.45 -23.88
C ALA A 435 -28.50 27.64 -24.32
N ASP A 436 -29.81 27.44 -24.45
CA ASP A 436 -30.77 28.51 -24.70
C ASP A 436 -30.98 29.44 -23.48
N ILE A 437 -30.47 29.05 -22.29
CA ILE A 437 -30.62 29.79 -21.05
C ILE A 437 -29.25 30.36 -20.64
N SER A 438 -29.07 31.67 -20.86
CA SER A 438 -27.80 32.40 -20.74
C SER A 438 -27.05 32.28 -19.41
N PHE A 439 -27.74 31.89 -18.32
CA PHE A 439 -27.17 31.77 -16.98
C PHE A 439 -26.99 30.33 -16.51
N LEU A 440 -27.28 29.35 -17.37
CA LEU A 440 -27.09 27.93 -17.04
C LEU A 440 -25.91 27.34 -17.81
N THR A 441 -25.15 26.49 -17.11
CA THR A 441 -24.16 25.60 -17.70
C THR A 441 -24.65 24.16 -17.59
N ILE A 442 -24.02 23.26 -18.34
CA ILE A 442 -24.34 21.83 -18.34
C ILE A 442 -24.22 21.24 -16.92
N ASP A 443 -23.23 21.70 -16.13
CA ASP A 443 -22.94 21.18 -14.79
C ASP A 443 -23.83 21.75 -13.68
N HIS A 444 -24.60 22.80 -13.94
CA HIS A 444 -25.49 23.37 -12.93
C HIS A 444 -26.60 22.38 -12.54
N THR A 445 -26.77 22.18 -11.23
CA THR A 445 -27.91 21.46 -10.68
C THR A 445 -29.19 22.25 -10.94
N LEU A 446 -30.26 21.54 -11.30
CA LEU A 446 -31.58 22.13 -11.54
C LEU A 446 -32.41 22.19 -10.26
N ASP A 447 -31.77 22.26 -9.09
CA ASP A 447 -32.50 22.44 -7.85
C ASP A 447 -32.98 23.90 -7.72
N ASP A 448 -34.16 24.07 -7.13
CA ASP A 448 -34.83 25.37 -7.00
C ASP A 448 -33.98 26.44 -6.33
N PHE A 449 -33.15 26.04 -5.36
CA PHE A 449 -32.31 26.96 -4.61
C PHE A 449 -31.13 27.46 -5.46
N PHE A 450 -30.44 26.54 -6.13
CA PHE A 450 -29.33 26.85 -7.02
C PHE A 450 -29.79 27.65 -8.25
N LEU A 451 -30.93 27.31 -8.84
CA LEU A 451 -31.53 28.06 -9.94
C LEU A 451 -31.84 29.51 -9.54
N LYS A 452 -32.44 29.73 -8.37
CA LYS A 452 -32.73 31.08 -7.86
C LYS A 452 -31.46 31.89 -7.64
N ASN A 453 -30.43 31.30 -7.04
CA ASN A 453 -29.16 31.98 -6.80
C ASN A 453 -28.45 32.34 -8.10
N THR A 454 -28.38 31.40 -9.04
CA THR A 454 -27.70 31.62 -10.34
C THR A 454 -28.43 32.66 -11.17
N LEU A 455 -29.76 32.64 -11.17
CA LEU A 455 -30.58 33.68 -11.81
C LEU A 455 -30.37 35.05 -11.17
N GLN A 456 -30.32 35.12 -9.83
CA GLN A 456 -30.08 36.37 -9.11
C GLN A 456 -28.70 36.94 -9.40
N GLN A 457 -27.66 36.10 -9.45
CA GLN A 457 -26.31 36.49 -9.85
C GLN A 457 -26.30 37.02 -11.29
N HIS A 458 -26.96 36.32 -12.22
CA HIS A 458 -27.05 36.76 -13.60
C HIS A 458 -27.75 38.12 -13.76
N PHE A 459 -28.83 38.36 -13.00
CA PHE A 459 -29.48 39.67 -12.98
C PHE A 459 -28.55 40.77 -12.43
N GLN A 460 -27.80 40.48 -11.38
CA GLN A 460 -26.83 41.44 -10.82
C GLN A 460 -25.71 41.76 -11.82
N GLU A 461 -25.16 40.75 -12.50
CA GLU A 461 -24.12 40.93 -13.51
C GLU A 461 -24.65 41.66 -14.74
N SER A 462 -25.83 41.29 -15.22
CA SER A 462 -26.49 41.97 -16.34
C SER A 462 -26.77 43.44 -16.00
N SER A 463 -27.26 43.72 -14.79
CA SER A 463 -27.47 45.09 -14.30
C SER A 463 -26.17 45.87 -14.25
N LYS A 464 -25.08 45.29 -13.73
CA LYS A 464 -23.76 45.93 -13.71
C LYS A 464 -23.24 46.20 -15.12
N GLN A 465 -23.41 45.25 -16.06
CA GLN A 465 -23.00 45.46 -17.45
C GLN A 465 -23.83 46.55 -18.12
N LEU A 466 -25.13 46.61 -17.84
CA LEU A 466 -26.01 47.68 -18.32
C LEU A 466 -25.57 49.04 -17.76
N ASP A 467 -25.28 49.12 -16.46
CA ASP A 467 -24.79 50.34 -15.82
C ASP A 467 -23.45 50.78 -16.41
N LEU A 468 -22.53 49.85 -16.67
CA LEU A 468 -21.26 50.11 -17.36
C LEU A 468 -21.48 50.56 -18.80
N GLN A 469 -22.46 50.00 -19.51
CA GLN A 469 -22.85 50.44 -20.86
C GLN A 469 -23.45 51.85 -20.83
N TYR A 470 -24.27 52.18 -19.83
CA TYR A 470 -24.81 53.54 -19.66
C TYR A 470 -23.76 54.55 -19.21
N GLN A 471 -22.75 54.14 -18.44
CA GLN A 471 -21.62 54.99 -18.07
C GLN A 471 -20.63 55.20 -19.22
N SER A 472 -20.45 54.19 -20.09
CA SER A 472 -19.58 54.27 -21.26
C SER A 472 -20.25 54.94 -22.47
N ASN A 473 -21.58 54.82 -22.61
CA ASN A 473 -22.39 55.72 -23.41
C ASN A 473 -22.50 57.05 -22.67
N VAL A 474 -21.42 57.84 -22.73
CA VAL A 474 -21.48 59.28 -22.46
C VAL A 474 -22.70 59.80 -23.21
N TYR A 475 -23.75 60.23 -22.49
CA TYR A 475 -24.78 61.08 -23.05
C TYR A 475 -24.04 62.12 -23.88
N SER A 476 -24.07 61.99 -25.21
CA SER A 476 -23.24 62.83 -26.05
C SER A 476 -23.54 64.26 -25.61
N HIS A 477 -22.51 65.05 -25.32
CA HIS A 477 -22.67 66.43 -24.87
C HIS A 477 -23.63 67.21 -25.79
N VAL A 478 -23.84 66.75 -27.02
CA VAL A 478 -24.87 67.19 -27.97
C VAL A 478 -26.30 67.08 -27.42
N VAL A 479 -26.73 65.97 -26.80
CA VAL A 479 -28.11 65.80 -26.29
C VAL A 479 -28.35 66.63 -25.03
N LEU A 480 -27.36 66.73 -24.14
CA LEU A 480 -27.42 67.59 -22.95
C LEU A 480 -27.38 69.08 -23.33
N ASN A 481 -26.57 69.48 -24.31
CA ASN A 481 -26.54 70.84 -24.82
C ASN A 481 -27.81 71.19 -25.60
N LEU A 482 -28.40 70.26 -26.36
CA LEU A 482 -29.68 70.48 -27.04
C LEU A 482 -30.83 70.67 -26.03
N GLY A 483 -30.82 69.90 -24.93
CA GLY A 483 -31.77 70.08 -23.83
C GLY A 483 -31.59 71.40 -23.08
N LEU A 484 -30.34 71.84 -22.87
CA LEU A 484 -30.02 73.13 -22.25
C LEU A 484 -30.34 74.32 -23.18
N GLU A 485 -30.09 74.21 -24.48
CA GLU A 485 -30.45 75.22 -25.48
C GLU A 485 -31.97 75.37 -25.61
N LEU A 486 -32.72 74.27 -25.62
CA LEU A 486 -34.20 74.30 -25.62
C LEU A 486 -34.76 74.89 -24.31
N ALA A 487 -34.13 74.62 -23.17
CA ALA A 487 -34.50 75.23 -21.90
C ALA A 487 -34.17 76.74 -21.84
N GLN A 488 -33.05 77.16 -22.42
CA GLN A 488 -32.66 78.58 -22.50
C GLN A 488 -33.48 79.38 -23.52
N GLN A 489 -33.92 78.77 -24.62
CA GLN A 489 -34.84 79.39 -25.57
C GLN A 489 -36.24 79.64 -24.97
N ASN A 490 -36.69 78.78 -24.06
CA ASN A 490 -37.95 78.97 -23.35
C ASN A 490 -37.85 79.89 -22.12
N GLY A 491 -36.64 80.19 -21.63
CA GLY A 491 -36.38 81.04 -20.47
C GLY A 491 -36.07 82.52 -20.77
N LYS A 492 -35.98 82.92 -22.05
CA LYS A 492 -35.79 84.32 -22.47
C LYS A 492 -36.96 84.82 -23.33
N LYS A 493 -38.10 84.99 -22.67
CA LYS A 493 -39.05 86.09 -22.96
C LYS A 493 -39.46 86.69 -21.62
N VAL A 494 -38.68 87.68 -21.19
CA VAL A 494 -39.14 88.79 -20.36
C VAL A 494 -39.42 89.91 -21.36
N ASP A 495 -40.71 90.21 -21.55
CA ASP A 495 -41.27 91.46 -21.05
C ASP A 495 -42.42 91.08 -20.11
#